data_AF-A0A524KCT8-F1
#
_entry.id   AF-A0A524KCT8-F1
#
_cell.length_a   1.000
_cell.length_b   1.000
_cell.length_c   1.000
_cell.angle_alpha   90.00
_cell.angle_beta   90.00
_cell.angle_gamma   90.00
#
_symmetry.space_group_name_H-M   'P 1'
#
loop_
_entity.id
_entity.type
_entity.pdbx_description
1 polymer ?
#
loop_
_entity_poly.entity_id
_entity_poly.type
_entity_poly.pdbx_seq_one_letter_code
_entity_poly.pdbx_strand_id
1 'polypeptide(L)'
;MVSTDYPEYPTFAAALSLVGDLAVALLTEERRAHATGVADTAAGLSLRFSLDPEAGRLAGLAHDLCKEMPANEQEALYKRYPMELPTYLYAERRFRHGPAAA
;
A
#
# COMPACT_ATOMS: atom_id res chain seq x y z
N MET A 1 14.81 -27.55 -13.91
CA MET A 1 15.08 -26.50 -12.90
C MET A 1 14.67 -25.19 -13.54
N VAL A 2 13.53 -24.62 -13.13
CA VAL A 2 13.09 -23.33 -13.64
C VAL A 2 13.84 -22.27 -12.83
N SER A 3 14.74 -21.54 -13.50
CA SER A 3 15.38 -20.36 -12.94
C SER A 3 14.29 -19.32 -12.70
N THR A 4 13.99 -19.03 -11.43
CA THR A 4 13.14 -17.91 -11.06
C THR A 4 14.04 -16.72 -10.82
N ASP A 5 14.34 -15.96 -11.88
CA ASP A 5 14.85 -14.59 -11.78
C ASP A 5 13.73 -13.68 -11.25
N TYR A 6 13.27 -13.94 -10.02
CA TYR A 6 12.59 -12.90 -9.28
C TYR A 6 13.67 -11.90 -8.85
N PRO A 7 13.47 -10.59 -9.08
CA PRO A 7 14.36 -9.61 -8.48
C PRO A 7 14.43 -9.89 -6.97
N GLU A 8 15.62 -9.76 -6.37
CA GLU A 8 15.73 -9.80 -4.91
C GLU A 8 14.76 -8.76 -4.33
N TYR A 9 13.63 -9.22 -3.82
CA TYR A 9 12.68 -8.35 -3.16
C TYR A 9 13.31 -7.88 -1.84
N PRO A 10 13.12 -6.61 -1.48
CA PRO A 10 13.58 -6.13 -0.19
C PRO A 10 12.99 -7.01 0.92
N THR A 11 13.78 -7.24 1.97
CA THR A 11 13.24 -7.81 3.22
C THR A 11 12.07 -6.95 3.71
N PHE A 12 11.15 -7.52 4.47
CA PHE A 12 10.05 -6.72 5.04
C PHE A 12 10.56 -5.52 5.83
N ALA A 13 11.67 -5.66 6.56
CA ALA A 13 12.31 -4.55 7.25
C ALA A 13 12.74 -3.42 6.30
N ALA A 14 13.38 -3.75 5.17
CA ALA A 14 13.78 -2.77 4.18
C ALA A 14 12.57 -2.13 3.48
N ALA A 15 11.55 -2.91 3.15
CA ALA A 15 10.31 -2.42 2.56
C ALA A 15 9.55 -1.48 3.51
N LEU A 16 9.46 -1.84 4.80
CA LEU A 16 8.83 -1.01 5.83
C LEU A 16 9.58 0.31 6.03
N SER A 17 10.92 0.30 6.02
CA SER A 17 11.70 1.54 6.09
C SER A 17 11.39 2.45 4.90
N LEU A 18 11.44 1.91 3.68
CA LEU A 18 11.16 2.68 2.46
C LEU A 18 9.74 3.25 2.45
N VAL A 19 8.74 2.43 2.80
CA VAL A 19 7.35 2.87 2.86
C VAL A 19 7.15 3.91 3.98
N GLY A 20 7.85 3.77 5.10
CA GLY A 20 7.86 4.77 6.17
C GLY A 20 8.41 6.12 5.68
N ASP A 21 9.54 6.12 4.97
CA ASP A 21 10.14 7.33 4.40
C ASP A 21 9.21 7.98 3.36
N LEU A 22 8.54 7.17 2.53
CA LEU A 22 7.53 7.65 1.58
C LEU A 22 6.31 8.25 2.29
N ALA A 23 5.85 7.63 3.38
CA ALA A 23 4.73 8.17 4.16
C ALA A 23 5.10 9.54 4.76
N VAL A 24 6.34 9.72 5.24
CA VAL A 24 6.86 11.03 5.70
C VAL A 24 6.83 12.07 4.58
N ALA A 25 7.24 11.69 3.38
CA ALA A 25 7.33 12.60 2.24
C ALA A 25 5.97 12.96 1.61
N LEU A 26 5.02 12.02 1.57
CA LEU A 26 3.80 12.13 0.76
C LEU A 26 2.54 12.47 1.56
N LEU A 27 2.53 12.25 2.88
CA LEU A 27 1.34 12.37 3.70
C LEU A 27 1.47 13.46 4.77
N THR A 28 0.37 14.16 5.05
CA THR A 28 0.21 14.99 6.25
C THR A 28 0.40 14.19 7.54
N GLU A 29 0.73 14.86 8.64
CA GLU A 29 0.92 14.20 9.94
C GLU A 29 -0.31 13.40 10.39
N GLU A 30 -1.51 13.95 10.19
CA GLU A 30 -2.76 13.26 10.52
C GLU A 30 -2.92 11.96 9.70
N ARG A 31 -2.61 12.02 8.40
CA ARG A 31 -2.67 10.82 7.53
C ARG A 31 -1.59 9.81 7.84
N ARG A 32 -0.39 10.23 8.22
CA ARG A 32 0.66 9.32 8.68
C ARG A 32 0.26 8.61 9.96
N ALA A 33 -0.29 9.33 10.94
CA ALA A 33 -0.80 8.72 12.17
C ALA A 33 -1.90 7.70 11.87
N HIS A 34 -2.81 8.02 10.94
CA HIS A 34 -3.82 7.08 10.45
C HIS A 34 -3.19 5.83 9.83
N ALA A 35 -2.27 5.98 8.87
CA ALA A 35 -1.61 4.86 8.19
C ALA A 35 -0.84 3.97 9.18
N THR A 36 -0.14 4.54 10.15
CA THR A 36 0.54 3.79 11.23
C THR A 36 -0.46 2.99 12.08
N GLY A 37 -1.58 3.59 12.49
CA GLY A 37 -2.62 2.88 13.23
C GLY A 37 -3.27 1.75 12.44
N VAL A 38 -3.46 1.94 11.13
CA VAL A 38 -3.93 0.88 10.20
C VAL A 38 -2.89 -0.22 10.09
N ALA A 39 -1.59 0.11 9.97
CA ALA A 39 -0.50 -0.86 9.91
C ALA A 39 -0.44 -1.75 11.16
N ASP A 40 -0.56 -1.17 12.35
CA ASP A 40 -0.60 -1.93 13.61
C ASP A 40 -1.83 -2.83 13.70
N THR A 41 -2.99 -2.30 13.29
CA THR A 41 -4.25 -3.08 13.27
C THR A 41 -4.17 -4.23 12.27
N ALA A 42 -3.63 -3.99 11.07
CA ALA A 42 -3.47 -5.00 10.02
C ALA A 42 -2.48 -6.10 10.44
N ALA A 43 -1.38 -5.75 11.12
CA ALA A 43 -0.46 -6.73 11.70
C ALA A 43 -1.16 -7.60 12.76
N GLY A 44 -1.93 -6.98 13.66
CA GLY A 44 -2.70 -7.69 14.69
C GLY A 44 -3.76 -8.62 14.11
N LEU A 45 -4.47 -8.18 13.06
CA LEU A 45 -5.43 -9.02 12.33
C LEU A 45 -4.74 -10.17 11.62
N SER A 46 -3.61 -9.91 10.95
CA SER A 46 -2.84 -10.93 10.26
C SER A 46 -2.41 -12.03 11.24
N LEU A 47 -1.88 -11.63 12.40
CA LEU A 47 -1.55 -12.57 13.48
C LEU A 47 -2.77 -13.37 13.95
N ARG A 48 -3.92 -12.70 14.19
CA ARG A 48 -5.17 -13.35 14.62
C ARG A 48 -5.67 -14.40 13.64
N PHE A 49 -5.46 -14.19 12.34
CA PHE A 49 -5.89 -15.09 11.27
C PHE A 49 -4.77 -15.99 10.72
N SER A 50 -3.65 -16.10 11.44
CA SER A 50 -2.50 -16.95 11.07
C SER A 50 -1.89 -16.60 9.70
N LEU A 51 -1.91 -15.31 9.36
CA LEU A 51 -1.20 -14.70 8.23
C LEU A 51 0.09 -14.03 8.72
N ASP A 52 0.96 -13.66 7.79
CA ASP A 52 2.21 -12.95 8.08
C ASP A 52 1.92 -11.52 8.61
N PRO A 53 2.28 -11.22 9.88
CA PRO A 53 2.05 -9.90 10.46
C PRO A 53 2.92 -8.79 9.84
N GLU A 54 4.10 -9.10 9.30
CA GLU A 54 4.95 -8.12 8.63
C GLU A 54 4.36 -7.71 7.29
N ALA A 55 3.84 -8.67 6.53
CA ALA A 55 3.08 -8.40 5.32
C ALA A 55 1.83 -7.55 5.60
N GLY A 56 1.09 -7.87 6.66
CA GLY A 56 -0.05 -7.07 7.11
C GLY A 56 0.32 -5.64 7.47
N ARG A 57 1.41 -5.47 8.22
CA ARG A 57 1.94 -4.14 8.59
C ARG A 57 2.30 -3.33 7.35
N LEU A 58 3.03 -3.92 6.41
CA LEU A 58 3.47 -3.26 5.19
C LEU A 58 2.27 -2.81 4.35
N ALA A 59 1.30 -3.71 4.13
CA ALA A 59 0.08 -3.41 3.38
C ALA A 59 -0.72 -2.28 4.04
N GLY A 60 -0.89 -2.33 5.37
CA GLY A 60 -1.61 -1.30 6.11
C GLY A 60 -0.94 0.08 6.04
N LEU A 61 0.38 0.13 6.10
CA LEU A 61 1.14 1.38 6.00
C LEU A 61 1.10 1.96 4.57
N ALA A 62 1.20 1.11 3.55
CA ALA A 62 1.27 1.53 2.15
C ALA A 62 -0.08 1.97 1.57
N HIS A 63 -1.21 1.46 2.07
CA HIS A 63 -2.51 1.55 1.38
C HIS A 63 -2.98 2.98 1.01
N ASP A 64 -2.53 3.99 1.76
CA ASP A 64 -2.94 5.38 1.62
C ASP A 64 -1.82 6.29 1.09
N LEU A 65 -0.66 5.76 0.66
CA LEU A 65 0.47 6.57 0.17
C LEU A 65 0.09 7.54 -0.95
N CYS A 66 -0.86 7.17 -1.80
CA CYS A 66 -1.35 8.01 -2.90
C CYS A 66 -2.57 8.86 -2.54
N LYS A 67 -3.01 8.88 -1.26
CA LYS A 67 -4.27 9.51 -0.85
C LYS A 67 -4.32 11.01 -1.13
N GLU A 68 -3.21 11.70 -0.88
CA GLU A 68 -3.09 13.15 -0.98
C GLU A 68 -2.48 13.60 -2.32
N MET A 69 -2.15 12.66 -3.22
CA MET A 69 -1.66 12.99 -4.56
C MET A 69 -2.77 13.64 -5.42
N PRO A 70 -2.43 14.48 -6.40
CA PRO A 70 -3.38 15.00 -7.37
C PRO A 70 -4.16 13.89 -8.09
N ALA A 71 -5.45 14.12 -8.35
CA ALA A 71 -6.34 13.09 -8.90
C ALA A 71 -5.90 12.56 -10.27
N ASN A 72 -5.22 13.37 -11.08
CA ASN A 72 -4.63 12.97 -12.36
C ASN A 72 -3.43 12.03 -12.19
N GLU A 73 -2.64 12.20 -11.13
CA GLU A 73 -1.51 11.33 -10.81
C GLU A 73 -2.00 10.00 -10.24
N GLN A 74 -2.99 10.05 -9.34
CA GLN A 74 -3.67 8.83 -8.87
C GLN A 74 -4.23 8.03 -10.05
N GLU A 75 -4.88 8.68 -11.01
CA GLU A 75 -5.39 8.04 -12.23
C GLU A 75 -4.28 7.39 -13.07
N ALA A 76 -3.14 8.06 -13.22
CA ALA A 76 -2.02 7.55 -14.00
C ALA A 76 -1.40 6.29 -13.36
N LEU A 77 -1.29 6.26 -12.03
CA LEU A 77 -0.81 5.09 -11.28
C LEU A 77 -1.85 3.96 -11.30
N TYR A 78 -3.12 4.28 -11.01
CA TYR A 78 -4.23 3.34 -11.07
C TYR A 78 -4.33 2.61 -12.42
N LYS A 79 -4.14 3.31 -13.54
CA LYS A 79 -4.15 2.69 -14.89
C LYS A 79 -3.04 1.67 -15.13
N ARG A 80 -2.00 1.69 -14.31
CA ARG A 80 -0.88 0.74 -14.36
C ARG A 80 -1.10 -0.46 -13.44
N TYR A 81 -2.16 -0.46 -12.64
CA TYR A 81 -2.47 -1.55 -11.73
C TYR A 81 -2.76 -2.83 -12.55
N PRO A 82 -2.05 -3.95 -12.29
CA PRO A 82 -2.03 -5.10 -13.19
C PRO A 82 -3.27 -6.00 -13.09
N MET A 83 -4.18 -5.72 -12.15
CA MET A 83 -5.35 -6.57 -11.88
C MET A 83 -6.64 -5.91 -12.36
N GLU A 84 -7.58 -6.73 -12.82
CA GLU A 84 -8.96 -6.28 -12.99
C GLU A 84 -9.56 -5.91 -11.63
N LEU A 85 -10.14 -4.73 -11.55
CA LEU A 85 -10.83 -4.26 -10.37
C LEU A 85 -12.36 -4.42 -10.56
N PRO A 86 -13.14 -4.40 -9.49
CA PRO A 86 -14.59 -4.22 -9.61
C PRO A 86 -14.98 -2.86 -10.19
N THR A 87 -16.00 -2.82 -11.05
CA THR A 87 -16.45 -1.60 -11.78
C THR A 87 -16.75 -0.40 -10.88
N TYR A 88 -17.20 -0.60 -9.63
CA TYR A 88 -17.44 0.52 -8.71
C TYR A 88 -16.16 1.27 -8.31
N LEU A 89 -15.00 0.59 -8.28
CA LEU A 89 -13.70 1.23 -8.05
C LEU A 89 -13.27 2.11 -9.24
N TYR A 90 -13.79 1.84 -10.46
CA TYR A 90 -13.57 2.66 -11.66
C TYR A 90 -14.41 3.94 -11.60
N ALA A 91 -15.66 3.80 -11.16
CA ALA A 91 -16.66 4.86 -11.17
C ALA A 91 -16.37 5.95 -10.14
N GLU A 92 -15.91 5.57 -8.95
CA GLU A 92 -15.73 6.50 -7.84
C GLU A 92 -14.26 6.93 -7.68
N ARG A 93 -13.96 8.17 -8.07
CA ARG A 93 -12.61 8.78 -7.93
C ARG A 93 -12.03 8.63 -6.52
N ARG A 94 -12.89 8.65 -5.51
CA ARG A 94 -12.49 8.59 -4.10
C ARG A 94 -11.74 7.31 -3.72
N PHE A 95 -11.84 6.22 -4.51
CA PHE A 95 -11.21 4.94 -4.22
C PHE A 95 -9.93 4.66 -5.02
N ARG A 96 -9.54 5.55 -5.94
CA ARG A 96 -8.40 5.31 -6.84
C ARG A 96 -7.04 5.30 -6.15
N HIS A 97 -6.92 6.01 -5.01
CA HIS A 97 -5.70 6.02 -4.19
C HIS A 97 -5.25 4.62 -3.77
N GLY A 98 -6.17 3.70 -3.48
CA GLY A 98 -5.82 2.34 -3.06
C GLY A 98 -5.05 1.58 -4.14
N PRO A 99 -5.62 1.37 -5.34
CA PRO A 99 -4.89 0.78 -6.46
C PRO A 99 -3.67 1.58 -6.92
N ALA A 100 -3.68 2.91 -6.78
CA ALA A 100 -2.53 3.75 -7.11
C ALA A 100 -1.34 3.50 -6.17
N ALA A 101 -1.59 3.09 -4.92
CA ALA A 101 -0.59 2.82 -3.90
C ALA A 101 -0.14 1.34 -3.83
N ALA A 102 -0.70 0.48 -4.68
CA ALA A 102 -0.52 -0.98 -4.66
C ALA A 102 0.52 -1.50 -5.66
#